data_AF-A0A9W9TM64-F1
#
_entry.id   AF-A0A9W9TM64-F1
#
_cell.length_a   1.000
_cell.length_b   1.000
_cell.length_c   1.000
_cell.angle_alpha   90.00
_cell.angle_beta   90.00
_cell.angle_gamma   90.00
#
_symmetry.space_group_name_H-M   'P 1'
#
loop_
_entity.id
_entity.type
_entity.pdbx_description
1 polymer ?
#
loop_
_entity_poly.entity_id
_entity_poly.type
_entity_poly.pdbx_seq_one_letter_code
_entity_poly.pdbx_strand_id
1 'polypeptide(L)'
;MRPVTQRLSLIIQNDLCGGNVSIKNFSCLCGEPYKSGDTLTIIPRENINEISIPPHQSAELSMCGSAAFKVAVKGTLDLYGGDTERVASLSWNGPWSLAGNELLVHDLNEDKFVVEVSSPPTKGILGDILVVVKDRSTAKNLSVISCATADMFT
;
A
#
# COMPACT_ATOMS: atom_id res chain seq x y z
N MET A 1 14.58 -18.55 -21.52
CA MET A 1 14.27 -17.60 -20.42
C MET A 1 12.99 -18.10 -19.74
N ARG A 2 12.97 -18.27 -18.42
CA ARG A 2 11.71 -18.61 -17.72
C ARG A 2 10.81 -17.38 -17.72
N PRO A 3 9.51 -17.51 -18.02
CA PRO A 3 8.64 -16.36 -18.03
C PRO A 3 8.49 -15.83 -16.60
N VAL A 4 8.62 -14.51 -16.43
CA VAL A 4 8.57 -13.84 -15.14
C VAL A 4 7.12 -13.50 -14.83
N THR A 5 6.62 -13.94 -13.68
CA THR A 5 5.27 -13.61 -13.23
C THR A 5 5.26 -12.22 -12.61
N GLN A 6 4.32 -11.39 -13.06
CA GLN A 6 4.07 -10.09 -12.44
C GLN A 6 3.54 -10.28 -11.01
N ARG A 7 4.07 -9.52 -10.04
CA ARG A 7 3.66 -9.57 -8.63
C ARG A 7 3.72 -8.20 -7.98
N LEU A 8 2.88 -8.02 -6.97
CA LEU A 8 2.84 -6.88 -6.08
C LEU A 8 2.71 -7.37 -4.64
N SER A 9 3.51 -6.81 -3.73
CA SER A 9 3.28 -6.91 -2.29
C SER A 9 3.09 -5.50 -1.72
N LEU A 10 1.89 -5.20 -1.23
CA LEU A 10 1.60 -3.95 -0.52
C LEU A 10 1.85 -4.18 0.97
N ILE A 11 2.86 -3.52 1.50
CA ILE A 11 3.18 -3.50 2.93
C ILE A 11 2.58 -2.22 3.49
N ILE A 12 1.46 -2.34 4.18
CA ILE A 12 0.75 -1.19 4.76
C ILE A 12 1.14 -1.07 6.22
N GLN A 13 1.79 0.03 6.58
CA GLN A 13 2.22 0.35 7.92
C GLN A 13 1.31 1.42 8.53
N ASN A 14 0.75 1.13 9.70
CA ASN A 14 -0.05 2.07 10.46
C ASN A 14 0.83 2.80 11.48
N ASP A 15 1.22 4.05 11.17
CA ASP A 15 1.97 4.94 12.05
C ASP A 15 1.08 6.01 12.70
N LEU A 16 -0.24 5.78 12.78
CA LEU A 16 -1.13 6.62 13.55
C LEU A 16 -0.81 6.52 15.05
N CYS A 17 -0.99 7.61 15.78
CA CYS A 17 -0.82 7.64 17.24
C CYS A 17 -1.88 6.80 17.97
N GLY A 18 -2.98 6.48 17.29
CA GLY A 18 -4.05 5.64 17.79
C GLY A 18 -5.04 5.25 16.70
N GLY A 19 -5.85 4.22 16.98
CA GLY A 19 -6.82 3.68 16.02
C GLY A 19 -6.19 2.75 14.98
N ASN A 20 -7.01 1.82 14.49
CA ASN A 20 -6.57 0.87 13.47
C ASN A 20 -6.70 1.49 12.07
N VAL A 21 -5.85 1.05 11.14
CA VAL A 21 -6.07 1.22 9.71
C VAL A 21 -6.74 -0.03 9.17
N SER A 22 -7.94 0.09 8.62
CA SER A 22 -8.67 -1.01 7.99
C SER A 22 -8.64 -0.92 6.47
N ILE A 23 -8.59 -2.08 5.82
CA ILE A 23 -8.72 -2.20 4.36
C ILE A 23 -10.20 -2.42 4.03
N LYS A 24 -10.74 -1.63 3.10
CA LYS A 24 -12.13 -1.77 2.62
C LYS A 24 -12.20 -1.68 1.11
N ASN A 25 -13.33 -2.07 0.55
CA ASN A 25 -13.63 -1.96 -0.88
C ASN A 25 -12.54 -2.57 -1.79
N PHE A 26 -11.90 -3.65 -1.32
CA PHE A 26 -10.88 -4.33 -2.10
C PHE A 26 -11.48 -4.89 -3.40
N SER A 27 -10.85 -4.57 -4.52
CA SER A 27 -11.22 -5.07 -5.84
C SER A 27 -9.98 -5.51 -6.61
N CYS A 28 -9.95 -6.78 -6.99
CA CYS A 28 -8.93 -7.32 -7.88
C CYS A 28 -9.52 -7.54 -9.27
N LEU A 29 -9.08 -6.73 -10.24
CA LEU A 29 -9.47 -6.84 -11.64
C LEU A 29 -8.66 -7.93 -12.35
N CYS A 30 -7.37 -8.04 -12.04
CA CYS A 30 -6.46 -9.04 -12.60
C CYS A 30 -5.48 -9.54 -11.55
N GLY A 31 -5.19 -10.84 -11.59
CA GLY A 31 -4.33 -11.52 -10.63
C GLY A 31 -5.11 -12.11 -9.45
N GLU A 32 -4.39 -12.80 -8.58
CA GLU A 32 -4.95 -13.49 -7.43
C GLU A 32 -4.23 -13.05 -6.15
N PRO A 33 -4.98 -12.65 -5.10
CA PRO A 33 -4.40 -12.41 -3.80
C PRO A 33 -3.88 -13.71 -3.20
N TYR A 34 -2.72 -13.65 -2.59
CA TYR A 34 -2.10 -14.80 -1.96
C TYR A 34 -1.34 -14.40 -0.70
N LYS A 35 -1.16 -15.36 0.20
CA LYS A 35 -0.28 -15.24 1.35
C LYS A 35 1.05 -15.92 1.02
N SER A 36 2.14 -15.19 1.23
CA SER A 36 3.48 -15.77 1.18
C SER A 36 3.73 -16.63 2.43
N GLY A 37 4.36 -17.79 2.24
CA GLY A 37 4.66 -18.77 3.28
C GLY A 37 5.39 -19.96 2.66
N ASP A 38 5.54 -21.06 3.42
CA ASP A 38 6.15 -22.30 2.90
C ASP A 38 5.39 -22.85 1.68
N THR A 39 4.07 -22.61 1.65
CA THR A 39 3.19 -22.89 0.52
C THR A 39 2.39 -21.64 0.14
N LEU A 40 2.27 -21.39 -1.17
CA LEU A 40 1.41 -20.32 -1.69
C LEU A 40 -0.04 -20.68 -1.43
N THR A 41 -0.71 -19.83 -0.65
CA THR A 41 -2.13 -20.00 -0.31
C THR A 41 -2.91 -18.82 -0.87
N ILE A 42 -3.90 -19.09 -1.72
CA ILE A 42 -4.81 -18.06 -2.24
C ILE A 42 -5.67 -17.52 -1.10
N ILE A 43 -5.79 -16.21 -1.02
CA ILE A 43 -6.62 -15.53 -0.03
C ILE A 43 -7.97 -15.16 -0.70
N PRO A 44 -9.11 -15.60 -0.14
CA PRO A 44 -10.42 -15.14 -0.58
C PRO A 44 -10.55 -13.62 -0.49
N ARG A 45 -11.27 -13.00 -1.43
CA ARG A 45 -11.33 -11.52 -1.52
C ARG A 45 -12.04 -10.90 -0.32
N GLU A 46 -13.03 -11.60 0.20
CA GLU A 46 -13.78 -11.27 1.41
C GLU A 46 -12.86 -11.09 2.61
N ASN A 47 -11.88 -11.98 2.80
CA ASN A 47 -10.94 -11.93 3.92
C ASN A 47 -10.01 -10.72 3.87
N ILE A 48 -9.81 -10.09 2.70
CA ILE A 48 -8.96 -8.90 2.56
C ILE A 48 -9.65 -7.67 3.17
N ASN A 49 -10.98 -7.58 3.04
CA ASN A 49 -11.75 -6.49 3.64
C ASN A 49 -11.88 -6.61 5.16
N GLU A 50 -11.45 -7.73 5.74
CA GLU A 50 -11.42 -7.96 7.19
C GLU A 50 -10.08 -7.54 7.82
N ILE A 51 -9.08 -7.15 7.00
CA ILE A 51 -7.77 -6.76 7.49
C ILE A 51 -7.88 -5.44 8.26
N SER A 52 -7.49 -5.50 9.54
CA SER A 52 -7.35 -4.36 10.44
C SER A 52 -5.94 -4.34 11.01
N ILE A 53 -5.26 -3.21 10.86
CA ILE A 53 -3.84 -3.01 11.18
C ILE A 53 -3.78 -2.15 12.46
N PRO A 54 -3.38 -2.72 13.61
CA PRO A 54 -3.24 -1.94 14.84
C PRO A 54 -2.20 -0.82 14.73
N PRO A 55 -2.23 0.18 15.62
CA PRO A 55 -1.18 1.21 15.69
C PRO A 55 0.23 0.59 15.77
N HIS A 56 1.16 1.17 15.03
CA HIS A 56 2.58 0.76 14.95
C HIS A 56 2.80 -0.68 14.48
N GLN A 57 1.86 -1.23 13.73
CA GLN A 57 1.95 -2.54 13.09
C GLN A 57 1.86 -2.40 11.57
N SER A 58 2.18 -3.49 10.87
CA SER A 58 2.04 -3.59 9.43
C SER A 58 1.28 -4.84 9.02
N ALA A 59 0.57 -4.78 7.90
CA ALA A 59 0.05 -5.94 7.21
C ALA A 59 0.57 -6.00 5.77
N GLU A 60 0.73 -7.21 5.26
CA GLU A 60 1.14 -7.48 3.89
C GLU A 60 -0.04 -8.01 3.08
N LEU A 61 -0.31 -7.38 1.93
CA LEU A 61 -1.24 -7.85 0.93
C LEU A 61 -0.49 -8.16 -0.37
N SER A 62 -0.37 -9.44 -0.68
CA SER A 62 0.36 -9.94 -1.84
C SER A 62 -0.58 -10.38 -2.97
N MET A 63 -0.21 -10.09 -4.22
CA MET A 63 -0.97 -10.44 -5.42
C MET A 63 -0.03 -10.89 -6.54
N CYS A 64 -0.40 -11.95 -7.25
CA CYS A 64 0.36 -12.46 -8.39
C CYS A 64 -0.51 -12.58 -9.63
N GLY A 65 0.10 -12.30 -10.78
CA GLY A 65 -0.47 -12.64 -12.07
C GLY A 65 -0.15 -14.08 -12.43
N SER A 66 -0.19 -14.39 -13.73
CA SER A 66 0.19 -15.69 -14.25
C SER A 66 1.01 -15.55 -15.51
N ALA A 67 2.22 -16.08 -15.46
CA ALA A 67 3.09 -16.09 -16.62
C ALA A 67 2.66 -17.01 -17.74
N ALA A 68 2.06 -18.14 -17.39
CA ALA A 68 1.52 -19.09 -18.36
C ALA A 68 0.36 -18.48 -19.16
N PHE A 69 -0.46 -17.65 -18.50
CA PHE A 69 -1.68 -17.08 -19.07
C PHE A 69 -1.56 -15.60 -19.43
N LYS A 70 -0.37 -15.01 -19.32
CA LYS A 70 -0.10 -13.58 -19.58
C LYS A 70 -0.99 -12.64 -18.75
N VAL A 71 -1.23 -13.00 -17.49
CA VAL A 71 -2.11 -12.26 -16.57
C VAL A 71 -1.30 -11.22 -15.80
N ALA A 72 -1.79 -9.98 -15.82
CA ALA A 72 -1.28 -8.83 -15.08
C ALA A 72 -1.70 -8.86 -13.60
N VAL A 73 -1.24 -7.87 -12.82
CA VAL A 73 -1.83 -7.54 -11.50
C VAL A 73 -2.46 -6.16 -11.56
N LYS A 74 -3.75 -6.06 -11.26
CA LYS A 74 -4.47 -4.78 -11.29
C LYS A 74 -5.60 -4.78 -10.27
N GLY A 75 -5.72 -3.71 -9.51
CA GLY A 75 -6.77 -3.60 -8.51
C GLY A 75 -6.77 -2.28 -7.78
N THR A 76 -7.68 -2.20 -6.82
CA THR A 76 -7.91 -1.05 -5.96
C THR A 76 -8.25 -1.49 -4.54
N LEU A 77 -8.00 -0.61 -3.58
CA LEU A 77 -8.52 -0.73 -2.21
C LEU A 77 -8.64 0.65 -1.57
N ASP A 78 -9.45 0.74 -0.52
CA ASP A 78 -9.53 1.92 0.33
C ASP A 78 -8.89 1.63 1.70
N LEU A 79 -8.20 2.63 2.24
CA LEU A 79 -7.72 2.65 3.61
C LEU A 79 -8.63 3.53 4.47
N TYR A 80 -8.98 3.04 5.66
CA TYR A 80 -9.81 3.76 6.63
C TYR A 80 -9.14 3.81 8.00
N GLY A 81 -9.17 4.97 8.67
CA GLY A 81 -8.81 5.13 10.06
C GLY A 81 -10.05 4.90 10.94
N GLY A 82 -10.05 3.83 11.73
CA GLY A 82 -11.25 3.37 12.41
C GLY A 82 -12.33 2.89 11.42
N ASP A 83 -13.60 3.09 11.77
CA ASP A 83 -14.72 2.53 10.99
C ASP A 83 -15.19 3.40 9.82
N THR A 84 -15.09 4.72 9.92
CA THR A 84 -15.78 5.64 9.01
C THR A 84 -14.86 6.65 8.32
N GLU A 85 -13.66 6.89 8.86
CA GLU A 85 -12.80 7.94 8.31
C GLU A 85 -11.94 7.40 7.18
N ARG A 86 -12.25 7.77 5.94
CA ARG A 86 -11.37 7.42 4.80
C ARG A 86 -10.03 8.11 4.96
N VAL A 87 -8.96 7.34 4.81
CA VAL A 87 -7.58 7.80 4.72
C VAL A 87 -7.26 8.13 3.28
N ALA A 88 -7.29 7.13 2.39
CA ALA A 88 -7.01 7.28 0.96
C ALA A 88 -7.49 6.05 0.18
N SER A 89 -7.57 6.18 -1.13
CA SER A 89 -7.77 5.08 -2.06
C SER A 89 -6.47 4.79 -2.80
N LEU A 90 -6.13 3.50 -2.93
CA LEU A 90 -4.97 3.01 -3.65
C LEU A 90 -5.43 2.31 -4.92
N SER A 91 -4.75 2.55 -6.04
CA SER A 91 -4.89 1.75 -7.24
C SER A 91 -3.54 1.38 -7.81
N TRP A 92 -3.42 0.17 -8.36
CA TRP A 92 -2.20 -0.31 -8.98
C TRP A 92 -2.47 -0.97 -10.33
N ASN A 93 -1.46 -0.91 -11.18
CA ASN A 93 -1.43 -1.57 -12.46
C ASN A 93 -0.01 -2.07 -12.74
N GLY A 94 0.18 -3.38 -12.69
CA GLY A 94 1.39 -4.05 -13.14
C GLY A 94 1.06 -4.85 -14.38
N PRO A 95 1.35 -4.35 -15.59
CA PRO A 95 1.06 -5.07 -16.82
C PRO A 95 1.88 -6.36 -16.94
N TRP A 96 1.37 -7.32 -17.71
CA TRP A 96 2.11 -8.53 -18.08
C TRP A 96 3.39 -8.21 -18.88
N SER A 97 3.41 -7.12 -19.63
CA SER A 97 4.59 -6.67 -20.39
C SER A 97 5.78 -6.27 -19.52
N LEU A 98 5.60 -6.19 -18.19
CA LEU A 98 6.62 -5.77 -17.23
C LEU A 98 7.15 -4.35 -17.53
N ALA A 99 6.31 -3.48 -18.08
CA ALA A 99 6.63 -2.10 -18.38
C ALA A 99 5.40 -1.23 -18.15
N GLY A 100 5.61 -0.01 -17.65
CA GLY A 100 4.51 0.90 -17.31
C GLY A 100 3.79 0.47 -16.04
N ASN A 101 4.54 0.05 -15.02
CA ASN A 101 3.97 -0.17 -13.70
C ASN A 101 3.53 1.16 -13.10
N GLU A 102 2.36 1.15 -12.47
CA GLU A 102 1.76 2.32 -11.85
C GLU A 102 1.20 1.98 -10.47
N LEU A 103 1.29 2.94 -9.57
CA LEU A 103 0.64 2.94 -8.27
C LEU A 103 0.21 4.38 -7.98
N LEU A 104 -1.07 4.57 -7.70
CA LEU A 104 -1.67 5.88 -7.49
C LEU A 104 -2.38 5.93 -6.14
N VAL A 105 -2.12 7.01 -5.40
CA VAL A 105 -2.89 7.41 -4.22
C VAL A 105 -3.87 8.49 -4.67
N HIS A 106 -5.15 8.32 -4.34
CA HIS A 106 -6.21 9.28 -4.64
C HIS A 106 -7.19 9.36 -3.47
N ASP A 107 -8.10 10.33 -3.51
CA ASP A 107 -9.11 10.56 -2.46
C ASP A 107 -8.52 10.63 -1.04
N LEU A 108 -7.29 11.17 -0.93
CA LEU A 108 -6.59 11.34 0.34
C LEU A 108 -7.32 12.39 1.20
N ASN A 109 -7.68 12.03 2.42
CA ASN A 109 -8.12 12.97 3.43
C ASN A 109 -6.92 13.70 4.01
N GLU A 110 -6.46 14.68 3.24
CA GLU A 110 -5.30 15.48 3.56
C GLU A 110 -5.44 16.25 4.87
N ASP A 111 -6.64 16.64 5.30
CA ASP A 111 -6.77 17.43 6.54
C ASP A 111 -6.29 16.68 7.78
N LYS A 112 -6.44 15.35 7.78
CA LYS A 112 -6.13 14.49 8.93
C LYS A 112 -4.90 13.62 8.74
N PHE A 113 -4.64 13.15 7.52
CA PHE A 113 -3.66 12.11 7.29
C PHE A 113 -2.54 12.53 6.34
N VAL A 114 -1.43 11.83 6.45
CA VAL A 114 -0.34 11.81 5.48
C VAL A 114 -0.14 10.36 5.06
N VAL A 115 -0.07 10.12 3.75
CA VAL A 115 0.19 8.79 3.18
C VAL A 115 1.48 8.88 2.36
N GLU A 116 2.51 8.19 2.83
CA GLU A 116 3.79 8.08 2.14
C GLU A 116 3.85 6.74 1.40
N VAL A 117 4.24 6.76 0.13
CA VAL A 117 4.28 5.56 -0.71
C VAL A 117 5.62 5.46 -1.42
N SER A 118 6.25 4.29 -1.35
CA SER A 118 7.48 4.02 -2.10
C SER A 118 7.20 4.00 -3.60
N SER A 119 8.08 4.61 -4.41
CA SER A 119 7.91 4.65 -5.86
C SER A 119 8.03 3.25 -6.49
N PRO A 120 7.05 2.80 -7.29
CA PRO A 120 7.17 1.54 -8.01
C PRO A 120 8.23 1.63 -9.13
N PRO A 121 8.88 0.52 -9.51
CA PRO A 121 9.82 0.51 -10.61
C PRO A 121 9.07 0.64 -11.95
N THR A 122 9.57 1.48 -12.86
CA THR A 122 8.91 1.71 -14.16
C THR A 122 8.95 0.50 -15.11
N LYS A 123 9.88 -0.43 -14.88
CA LYS A 123 10.07 -1.69 -15.63
C LYS A 123 10.31 -2.85 -14.66
N GLY A 124 10.04 -4.07 -15.13
CA GLY A 124 10.12 -5.28 -14.33
C GLY A 124 8.81 -5.55 -13.59
N ILE A 125 8.89 -6.38 -12.55
CA ILE A 125 7.76 -6.62 -11.67
C ILE A 125 7.47 -5.38 -10.80
N LEU A 126 6.21 -5.19 -10.40
CA LEU A 126 5.79 -4.13 -9.47
C LEU A 126 6.55 -4.25 -8.14
N GLY A 127 6.69 -5.48 -7.66
CA GLY A 127 7.51 -5.80 -6.50
C GLY A 127 6.86 -5.39 -5.19
N ASP A 128 7.70 -5.02 -4.22
CA ASP A 128 7.27 -4.73 -2.86
C ASP A 128 7.16 -3.22 -2.69
N ILE A 129 6.01 -2.75 -2.22
CA ILE A 129 5.67 -1.34 -2.06
C ILE A 129 5.29 -1.10 -0.62
N LEU A 130 5.97 -0.15 0.02
CA LEU A 130 5.64 0.34 1.34
C LEU A 130 4.62 1.49 1.25
N VAL A 131 3.56 1.40 2.03
CA VAL A 131 2.56 2.45 2.24
C VAL A 131 2.53 2.76 3.73
N VAL A 132 2.90 3.97 4.12
CA VAL A 132 2.90 4.42 5.52
C VAL A 132 1.79 5.43 5.74
N VAL A 133 0.91 5.15 6.70
CA VAL A 133 -0.20 6.02 7.08
C VAL A 133 0.14 6.73 8.39
N LYS A 134 0.11 8.07 8.41
CA LYS A 134 0.47 8.91 9.58
C LYS A 134 -0.58 9.97 9.86
N ASP A 135 -0.63 10.43 11.11
CA ASP A 135 -1.37 11.63 11.49
C ASP A 135 -0.67 12.89 10.96
N ARG A 136 -1.43 13.81 10.36
CA ARG A 136 -0.89 15.09 9.86
C ARG A 136 -0.42 16.01 11.00
N SER A 137 -1.04 15.93 12.17
CA SER A 137 -0.62 16.69 13.37
C SER A 137 0.80 16.31 13.81
N THR A 138 1.14 15.03 13.76
CA THR A 138 2.47 14.51 14.09
C THR A 138 3.51 14.88 13.03
N ALA A 139 3.14 14.86 11.74
CA ALA A 139 4.04 15.26 10.66
C ALA A 139 4.49 16.73 10.74
N LYS A 140 3.62 17.64 11.22
CA LYS A 140 3.96 19.07 11.37
C LYS A 140 4.95 19.34 12.51
N ASN A 141 4.93 18.55 13.60
CA ASN A 141 5.84 18.78 14.72
C ASN A 141 7.30 18.42 14.38
N LEU A 142 7.51 17.46 13.46
CA LEU A 142 8.86 17.11 12.98
C LEU A 142 9.47 18.21 12.09
N SER A 143 8.66 18.94 11.31
CA SER A 143 9.18 20.04 10.48
C SER A 143 9.56 21.28 11.29
N VAL A 144 8.87 21.54 12.40
CA VAL A 144 9.16 22.69 13.28
C VAL A 144 10.47 22.50 14.06
N ILE A 145 10.80 21.28 14.49
CA ILE A 145 12.05 21.00 15.22
C ILE A 145 13.28 21.10 14.30
N SER A 146 13.14 20.78 13.01
CA SER A 146 14.22 20.90 12.02
C SER A 146 14.64 22.36 11.77
N CYS A 147 13.69 23.32 11.79
CA CYS A 147 14.03 24.74 11.60
C CYS A 147 14.61 25.41 12.87
N ALA A 148 14.36 24.87 14.07
CA ALA A 148 14.78 25.50 15.33
C ALA A 148 16.25 25.23 15.72
N THR A 149 16.99 24.43 14.95
CA THR A 149 18.42 24.14 15.23
C THR A 149 19.40 24.92 14.36
N ALA A 150 18.92 25.78 13.45
CA ALA A 150 19.78 26.58 12.57
C ALA A 150 20.16 27.97 13.13
N ASP A 151 19.48 28.50 14.16
CA ASP A 151 19.62 29.90 14.58
C ASP A 151 20.31 30.11 15.95
N MET A 152 21.09 29.15 16.46
CA MET A 152 21.82 29.31 17.74
C MET A 152 23.36 29.48 17.61
N PHE A 153 23.86 29.77 16.41
CA PHE A 153 25.27 30.14 16.20
C PHE A 153 25.41 31.39 15.33
N THR A 154 25.12 32.56 15.89
CA THR A 154 25.79 33.82 15.51
C THR A 154 25.75 34.83 16.64
#